data_AF-K9S4L1-F1
#
_entry.id   AF-K9S4L1-F1
#
_cell.length_a   1.000
_cell.length_b   1.000
_cell.length_c   1.000
_cell.angle_alpha   90.00
_cell.angle_beta   90.00
_cell.angle_gamma   90.00
#
_symmetry.space_group_name_H-M   'P 1'
#
loop_
_entity.id
_entity.type
_entity.pdbx_description
1 polymer ?
#
loop_
_entity_poly.entity_id
_entity_poly.type
_entity_poly.pdbx_seq_one_letter_code
_entity_poly.pdbx_strand_id
1 'polypeptide(L)' 'MQVPAQSSLGSIEQVVERIFRSHRITRADQQLFMNALLTKHALSREDRANIDRVFEGLRRGLLRVVD' A
#
# COMPACT_ATOMS: atom_id res chain seq x y z
N MET A 1 28.75 2.30 3.29
CA MET A 1 28.00 1.15 2.74
C MET A 1 26.61 1.64 2.35
N GLN A 2 26.43 2.18 1.15
CA GLN A 2 25.11 2.52 0.63
C GLN A 2 24.54 1.27 -0.05
N VAL A 3 23.39 0.82 0.43
CA VAL A 3 22.59 -0.22 -0.22
C VAL A 3 21.76 0.49 -1.31
N PRO A 4 21.78 0.03 -2.58
CA PRO A 4 21.05 0.68 -3.64
C PRO A 4 19.53 0.50 -3.43
N ALA A 5 18.80 1.60 -3.60
CA ALA A 5 17.34 1.63 -3.61
C ALA A 5 16.82 0.70 -4.72
N GLN A 6 16.20 -0.41 -4.33
CA GLN A 6 15.51 -1.31 -5.25
C GLN A 6 14.25 -0.62 -5.78
N SER A 7 14.38 -0.04 -6.97
CA SER A 7 13.28 0.31 -7.85
C SER A 7 12.85 -0.93 -8.63
N SER A 8 11.88 -1.69 -8.14
CA SER A 8 11.10 -2.66 -8.94
C SER A 8 9.90 -3.16 -8.13
N LEU A 9 8.69 -2.79 -8.55
CA LEU A 9 7.39 -3.09 -7.92
C LEU A 9 7.21 -2.40 -6.57
N GLY A 10 6.45 -1.30 -6.57
CA GLY A 10 6.35 -0.41 -5.42
C GLY A 10 5.94 -1.16 -4.15
N SER A 11 6.74 -1.00 -3.10
CA SER A 11 6.48 -1.63 -1.81
C SER A 11 5.08 -1.26 -1.30
N ILE A 12 4.53 -2.07 -0.39
CA ILE A 12 3.24 -1.80 0.28
C ILE A 12 3.19 -0.35 0.77
N GLU A 13 4.29 0.13 1.37
CA GLU A 13 4.44 1.50 1.84
C GLU A 13 4.25 2.55 0.73
N GLN A 14 4.91 2.39 -0.42
CA GLN A 14 4.78 3.34 -1.54
C GLN A 14 3.36 3.39 -2.11
N VAL A 15 2.68 2.25 -2.15
CA VAL A 15 1.26 2.19 -2.56
C VAL A 15 0.39 2.91 -1.53
N VAL A 16 0.63 2.69 -0.23
CA VAL A 16 -0.07 3.39 0.86
C VAL A 16 0.15 4.90 0.77
N GLU A 17 1.39 5.37 0.61
CA GLU A 17 1.68 6.80 0.45
C GLU A 17 0.94 7.41 -0.73
N ARG A 18 0.90 6.71 -1.88
CA ARG A 18 0.19 7.18 -3.07
C ARG A 18 -1.31 7.30 -2.81
N ILE A 19 -1.92 6.30 -2.17
CA ILE A 19 -3.33 6.30 -1.78
C ILE A 19 -3.66 7.48 -0.86
N PHE A 20 -2.83 7.72 0.16
CA PHE A 20 -3.07 8.80 1.11
C PHE A 20 -2.84 10.18 0.50
N ARG A 21 -1.90 10.32 -0.44
CA ARG A 21 -1.69 11.57 -1.17
C ARG A 21 -2.85 11.92 -2.10
N SER A 22 -3.45 10.92 -2.74
CA SER A 22 -4.58 11.13 -3.66
C SER A 22 -5.94 11.09 -2.97
N HIS A 23 -6.01 10.61 -1.73
CA HIS A 23 -7.24 10.22 -1.01
C HIS A 23 -8.11 9.21 -1.77
N ARG A 24 -7.52 8.50 -2.74
CA ARG A 24 -8.23 7.64 -3.68
C ARG A 24 -7.50 6.31 -3.79
N ILE A 25 -8.27 5.24 -3.80
CA ILE A 25 -7.79 3.90 -4.08
C ILE A 25 -8.30 3.52 -5.46
N THR A 26 -7.42 3.55 -6.46
CA THR A 26 -7.73 3.12 -7.83
C THR A 26 -7.64 1.61 -7.98
N ARG A 27 -8.17 1.07 -9.09
CA ARG A 27 -7.96 -0.34 -9.45
C ARG A 27 -6.47 -0.71 -9.52
N ALA A 28 -5.63 0.20 -10.02
CA ALA A 28 -4.18 0.01 -10.10
C ALA A 28 -3.53 -0.03 -8.71
N ASP A 29 -3.98 0.81 -7.76
CA ASP A 29 -3.52 0.76 -6.36
C ASP A 29 -3.85 -0.59 -5.74
N GLN A 30 -5.08 -1.07 -5.90
CA GLN A 30 -5.50 -2.37 -5.37
C GLN A 30 -4.66 -3.52 -5.95
N GLN A 31 -4.45 -3.56 -7.26
CA GLN A 31 -3.65 -4.60 -7.89
C GLN A 31 -2.21 -4.61 -7.39
N LEU A 32 -1.60 -3.43 -7.27
CA LEU A 32 -0.24 -3.32 -6.74
C LEU A 32 -0.17 -3.75 -5.28
N PHE A 33 -1.13 -3.33 -4.46
CA PHE A 33 -1.22 -3.70 -3.06
C PHE A 33 -1.38 -5.22 -2.89
N MET A 34 -2.30 -5.84 -3.65
CA MET A 34 -2.53 -7.28 -3.61
C MET A 34 -1.33 -8.08 -4.12
N ASN A 35 -0.70 -7.66 -5.22
CA ASN A 35 0.51 -8.31 -5.73
C ASN A 35 1.65 -8.24 -4.70
N ALA A 36 1.83 -7.08 -4.04
CA ALA A 36 2.83 -6.92 -2.99
C ALA A 36 2.56 -7.77 -1.75
N LEU A 37 1.30 -8.07 -1.43
CA LEU A 37 0.94 -8.98 -0.33
C LEU A 37 1.15 -10.46 -0.71
N LEU A 38 0.76 -10.86 -1.92
CA LEU A 38 0.83 -12.25 -2.39
C LEU A 38 2.27 -12.73 -2.65
N THR A 39 3.20 -11.80 -2.90
CA THR A 39 4.62 -12.10 -3.11
C THR A 39 5.40 -12.28 -1.82
N LYS A 40 4.82 -11.94 -0.66
CA LYS A 40 5.47 -12.09 0.64
C LYS A 40 5.12 -13.44 1.29
N HIS A 41 6.13 -14.15 1.77
CA HIS A 41 5.95 -15.38 2.56
C HIS A 41 5.27 -15.13 3.91
N ALA A 42 5.45 -13.95 4.49
CA ALA A 42 4.81 -13.52 5.72
C ALA A 42 4.67 -11.99 5.74
N LEU A 43 3.61 -11.49 6.39
CA LEU A 43 3.43 -10.06 6.62
C LEU A 43 4.32 -9.60 7.78
N SER A 44 5.14 -8.59 7.53
CA SER A 44 5.89 -7.94 8.61
C SER A 44 4.93 -7.12 9.49
N ARG A 45 5.41 -6.71 10.67
CA ARG A 45 4.67 -5.78 11.54
C ARG A 45 4.38 -4.45 10.84
N GLU A 46 5.30 -4.00 10.00
CA GLU A 46 5.16 -2.77 9.22
C GLU A 46 4.13 -2.92 8.10
N ASP A 47 4.11 -4.07 7.42
CA ASP A 47 3.08 -4.37 6.42
C ASP A 47 1.69 -4.35 7.06
N ARG A 48 1.55 -4.99 8.23
CA ARG A 48 0.32 -5.00 9.00
C ARG A 48 -0.13 -3.57 9.35
N ALA A 49 0.78 -2.74 9.85
CA ALA A 49 0.49 -1.35 10.19
C ALA A 49 0.04 -0.54 8.96
N ASN A 50 0.66 -0.76 7.79
CA ASN A 50 0.27 -0.11 6.55
C ASN A 50 -1.12 -0.55 6.07
N ILE A 51 -1.44 -1.84 6.16
CA ILE A 51 -2.78 -2.38 5.85
C ILE A 51 -3.83 -1.77 6.79
N ASP A 52 -3.59 -1.81 8.09
CA ASP A 52 -4.51 -1.30 9.11
C ASP A 52 -4.78 0.20 8.90
N ARG A 53 -3.74 0.96 8.54
CA ARG A 53 -3.86 2.38 8.22
C ARG A 53 -4.78 2.64 7.02
N VAL A 54 -4.62 1.89 5.92
CA VAL A 54 -5.50 2.02 4.74
C VAL A 54 -6.93 1.62 5.09
N PHE A 55 -7.11 0.55 5.85
CA PHE A 55 -8.44 0.09 6.29
C PHE A 55 -9.15 1.14 7.17
N GLU A 56 -8.44 1.73 8.14
CA GLU A 56 -8.98 2.83 8.94
C GLU A 56 -9.31 4.05 8.09
N GLY A 57 -8.48 4.39 7.10
CA GLY A 57 -8.74 5.46 6.15
C GLY A 57 -10.05 5.25 5.36
N LEU A 58 -10.31 4.01 4.93
CA LEU A 58 -11.57 3.63 4.30
C LEU A 58 -12.75 3.71 5.27
N ARG A 59 -12.61 3.11 6.45
CA ARG A 59 -13.67 3.06 7.48
C ARG A 59 -14.13 4.45 7.93
N ARG A 60 -13.20 5.40 7.99
CA ARG A 60 -13.45 6.80 8.37
C ARG A 60 -13.90 7.68 7.21
N GLY A 61 -13.93 7.18 5.98
CA GLY A 61 -14.25 7.96 4.79
C GLY A 61 -13.15 8.94 4.34
N LEU A 62 -11.92 8.80 4.87
CA LEU A 62 -10.75 9.61 4.46
C LEU A 62 -10.19 9.15 3.11
N LEU A 63 -10.40 7.88 2.79
CA LEU A 63 -10.05 7.27 1.51
C LEU A 63 -11.32 6.81 0.83
N ARG A 64 -11.36 6.96 -0.50
CA ARG A 64 -12.46 6.45 -1.32
C ARG A 64 -11.92 5.53 -2.40
N VAL A 65 -12.54 4.37 -2.55
CA VAL A 65 -12.29 3.52 -3.72
C VAL A 65 -12.92 4.19 -4.93
N VAL A 66 -12.14 4.30 -6.00
CA VAL A 66 -12.55 4.91 -7.26
C VAL A 66 -12.14 3.97 -8.40
N ASP A 67 -12.90 4.03 -9.49
CA ASP A 67 -12.68 3.20 -10.67
C ASP A 67 -11.39 3.58 -11.40
#